data_AF-A0A0S4U8Q0-F1
#
_entry.id   AF-A0A0S4U8Q0-F1
#
_cell.length_a   1.000
_cell.length_b   1.000
_cell.length_c   1.000
_cell.angle_alpha   90.00
_cell.angle_beta   90.00
_cell.angle_gamma   90.00
#
_symmetry.space_group_name_H-M   'P 1'
#
loop_
_entity.id
_entity.type
_entity.pdbx_description
1 polymer ?
#
loop_
_entity_poly.entity_id
_entity_poly.type
_entity_poly.pdbx_seq_one_letter_code
_entity_poly.pdbx_strand_id
1 'polypeptide(L)'
;MPILFTRYSAGYSSRPEGVSTLDKFKPNGRLQAQPGGVPIKTARYGVRMLRAGYLYLRIERRGLLEWEGYAVHPHGYLRQFWVMKPEAAEAKIACERGARQANNSLIWIKDAKNVKSLWYAFHPDPIDPQHIKREIEPNPAKYMQRFDVAGWQVGSTSQADSLEPAQLDKQVLGFAALSDEQVQRVGNEQCFGPMGMTPQQCVDAMTLHGSPQRRKRPSPTQSIAYQRRA
;
A
#
# COMPACT_ATOMS: atom_id res chain seq x y z
N MET A 1 -19.84 4.23 4.24
CA MET A 1 -18.76 5.23 4.34
C MET A 1 -17.54 4.69 3.59
N PRO A 2 -17.04 5.40 2.58
CA PRO A 2 -15.81 5.00 1.89
C PRO A 2 -14.60 5.32 2.77
N ILE A 3 -13.64 4.38 2.84
CA ILE A 3 -12.36 4.56 3.52
C ILE A 3 -11.24 4.22 2.54
N LEU A 4 -10.29 5.15 2.40
CA LEU A 4 -9.03 4.90 1.71
C LEU A 4 -7.98 4.49 2.74
N PHE A 5 -7.58 3.22 2.74
CA PHE A 5 -6.48 2.79 3.60
C PHE A 5 -5.14 3.19 2.99
N THR A 6 -4.30 3.77 3.84
CA THR A 6 -2.91 4.13 3.51
C THR A 6 -1.98 3.50 4.53
N ARG A 7 -0.67 3.53 4.28
CA ARG A 7 0.33 3.07 5.24
C ARG A 7 1.48 4.04 5.38
N TYR A 8 2.11 4.02 6.55
CA TYR A 8 3.42 4.63 6.74
C TYR A 8 4.46 3.97 5.85
N SER A 9 5.45 4.75 5.46
CA SER A 9 6.59 4.32 4.68
C SER A 9 7.80 5.19 4.94
N ALA A 10 8.97 4.65 4.64
CA ALA A 10 10.21 5.42 4.61
C ALA A 10 10.65 5.58 3.14
N GLY A 11 10.98 6.81 2.76
CA GLY A 11 11.56 7.13 1.46
C GLY A 11 12.96 7.72 1.61
N TYR A 12 13.83 7.42 0.67
CA TYR A 12 15.20 7.91 0.56
C TYR A 12 15.45 8.41 -0.86
N SER A 13 15.98 9.63 -1.00
CA SER A 13 16.52 10.10 -2.28
C SER A 13 17.99 10.43 -2.12
N SER A 14 18.80 10.06 -3.11
CA SER A 14 20.21 10.44 -3.19
C SER A 14 20.41 11.89 -3.64
N ARG A 15 19.33 12.58 -4.05
CA ARG A 15 19.37 13.93 -4.59
C ARG A 15 18.83 14.95 -3.58
N PRO A 16 19.48 16.12 -3.38
CA PRO A 16 19.01 17.13 -2.45
C PRO A 16 17.56 17.58 -2.69
N GLU A 17 17.15 17.73 -3.95
CA GLU A 17 15.79 18.11 -4.32
C GLU A 17 14.76 17.02 -3.97
N GLY A 18 15.17 15.75 -4.03
CA GLY A 18 14.33 14.63 -3.64
C GLY A 18 14.13 14.58 -2.12
N VAL A 19 15.19 14.83 -1.36
CA VAL A 19 15.11 14.97 0.10
C VAL A 19 14.18 16.13 0.49
N SER A 20 14.35 17.30 -0.13
CA SER A 20 13.48 18.46 0.11
C SER A 20 12.01 18.16 -0.22
N THR A 21 11.76 17.39 -1.29
CA THR A 21 10.40 16.96 -1.64
C THR A 21 9.83 16.03 -0.58
N LEU A 22 10.58 15.01 -0.14
CA LEU A 22 10.14 14.09 0.92
C LEU A 22 9.91 14.82 2.26
N ASP A 23 10.69 15.86 2.55
CA ASP A 23 10.53 16.67 3.76
C ASP A 23 9.16 17.39 3.80
N LYS A 24 8.58 17.76 2.65
CA LYS A 24 7.24 18.36 2.57
C LYS A 24 6.12 17.38 2.95
N PHE A 25 6.34 16.08 2.74
CA PHE A 25 5.37 15.01 3.01
C PHE A 25 5.63 14.29 4.33
N LYS A 26 6.40 14.91 5.24
CA LYS A 26 6.56 14.39 6.60
C LYS A 26 5.19 14.28 7.28
N PRO A 27 4.85 13.12 7.87
CA PRO A 27 3.59 12.94 8.56
C PRO A 27 3.42 14.00 9.66
N ASN A 28 2.26 14.63 9.70
CA ASN A 28 1.93 15.63 10.70
C ASN A 28 0.45 15.54 11.12
N GLY A 29 0.02 16.42 12.04
CA GLY A 29 -1.34 16.43 12.56
C GLY A 29 -1.62 15.18 13.40
N ARG A 30 -2.57 14.35 12.96
CA ARG A 30 -2.93 13.09 13.63
C ARG A 30 -2.08 11.89 13.22
N LEU A 31 -1.19 12.08 12.26
CA LEU A 31 -0.23 11.08 11.86
C LEU A 31 1.01 11.08 12.76
N GLN A 32 1.65 9.93 12.87
CA GLN A 32 2.88 9.72 13.62
C GLN A 32 4.08 10.16 12.80
N ALA A 33 4.84 11.13 13.33
CA ALA A 33 6.12 11.55 12.72
C ALA A 33 7.18 10.43 12.75
N GLN A 34 7.10 9.53 13.73
CA GLN A 34 7.99 8.37 13.92
C GLN A 34 7.15 7.13 14.24
N PRO A 35 6.52 6.52 13.22
CA PRO A 35 5.67 5.36 13.41
C PRO A 35 6.44 4.20 14.05
N GLY A 36 5.91 3.66 15.16
CA GLY A 36 6.57 2.60 15.93
C GLY A 36 7.79 3.06 16.75
N GLY A 37 8.03 4.37 16.87
CA GLY A 37 9.13 4.92 17.67
C GLY A 37 10.52 4.66 17.10
N VAL A 38 10.62 4.29 15.81
CA VAL A 38 11.89 3.98 15.17
C VAL A 38 12.53 5.27 14.60
N PRO A 39 13.73 5.67 15.05
CA PRO A 39 14.42 6.83 14.49
C PRO A 39 15.08 6.47 13.15
N ILE A 40 14.88 7.30 12.13
CA ILE A 40 15.56 7.19 10.83
C ILE A 40 16.39 8.45 10.56
N LYS A 41 17.63 8.26 10.08
CA LYS A 41 18.57 9.37 9.81
C LYS A 41 18.64 9.73 8.32
N THR A 42 18.79 8.71 7.48
CA THR A 42 19.04 8.85 6.04
C THR A 42 17.75 8.96 5.23
N ALA A 43 16.68 8.29 5.66
CA ALA A 43 15.36 8.33 5.04
C ALA A 43 14.44 9.37 5.69
N ARG A 44 13.25 9.55 5.10
CA ARG A 44 12.14 10.35 5.63
C ARG A 44 10.89 9.49 5.72
N TYR A 45 10.18 9.62 6.83
CA TYR A 45 8.85 9.02 6.95
C TYR A 45 7.87 9.80 6.07
N GLY A 46 6.88 9.08 5.57
CA GLY A 46 5.78 9.63 4.78
C GLY A 46 4.63 8.63 4.71
N VAL A 47 3.49 9.09 4.20
CA VAL A 47 2.33 8.23 3.97
C VAL A 47 2.22 7.88 2.49
N ARG A 48 1.89 6.62 2.20
CA ARG A 48 1.69 6.12 0.85
C ARG A 48 0.42 5.29 0.72
N MET A 49 -0.07 5.22 -0.51
CA MET A 49 -1.08 4.24 -0.92
C MET A 49 -0.61 2.82 -0.62
N LEU A 50 -1.55 1.93 -0.29
CA LEU A 50 -1.25 0.51 -0.15
C LEU A 50 -0.65 -0.06 -1.45
N ARG A 51 0.19 -1.06 -1.29
CA ARG A 51 0.85 -1.82 -2.35
C ARG A 51 0.67 -3.30 -2.09
N ALA A 52 1.16 -4.12 -3.03
CA ALA A 52 1.20 -5.57 -2.96
C ALA A 52 1.29 -6.09 -1.51
N GLY A 53 0.26 -6.83 -1.12
CA GLY A 53 0.05 -7.36 0.21
C GLY A 53 -1.42 -7.58 0.50
N TYR A 54 -1.76 -7.73 1.77
CA TYR A 54 -3.07 -8.17 2.25
C TYR A 54 -3.54 -7.27 3.37
N LEU A 55 -4.73 -6.71 3.21
CA LEU A 55 -5.40 -5.89 4.20
C LEU A 55 -6.53 -6.72 4.83
N TYR A 56 -6.55 -6.78 6.15
CA TYR A 56 -7.52 -7.52 6.94
C TYR A 56 -8.33 -6.56 7.79
N LEU A 57 -9.65 -6.69 7.76
CA LEU A 57 -10.59 -5.93 8.57
C LEU A 57 -11.37 -6.89 9.47
N ARG A 58 -11.50 -6.52 10.73
CA ARG A 58 -12.37 -7.16 11.72
C ARG A 58 -13.41 -6.12 12.15
N ILE A 59 -14.66 -6.35 11.76
CA ILE A 59 -15.76 -5.40 11.93
C ILE A 59 -16.77 -5.99 12.90
N GLU A 60 -17.09 -5.28 13.97
CA GLU A 60 -18.17 -5.62 14.88
C GLU A 60 -19.37 -4.71 14.63
N ARG A 61 -20.51 -5.31 14.30
CA ARG A 61 -21.75 -4.59 13.97
C ARG A 61 -22.95 -5.38 14.46
N ARG A 62 -23.88 -4.72 15.16
CA ARG A 62 -25.12 -5.35 15.68
C ARG A 62 -24.86 -6.66 16.46
N GLY A 63 -23.74 -6.74 17.17
CA GLY A 63 -23.34 -7.94 17.95
C GLY A 63 -22.74 -9.08 17.12
N LEU A 64 -22.61 -8.93 15.80
CA LEU A 64 -21.92 -9.89 14.94
C LEU A 64 -20.51 -9.41 14.63
N LEU A 65 -19.59 -10.37 14.59
CA LEU A 65 -18.20 -10.15 14.24
C LEU A 65 -17.92 -10.71 12.84
N GLU A 66 -17.44 -9.84 11.95
CA GLU A 66 -17.18 -10.14 10.55
C GLU A 66 -15.71 -9.91 10.21
N TRP A 67 -15.16 -10.79 9.38
CA TRP A 67 -13.82 -10.66 8.82
C TRP A 67 -13.88 -10.41 7.32
N GLU A 68 -13.22 -9.36 6.86
CA GLU A 68 -13.03 -9.06 5.45
C GLU A 68 -11.54 -9.04 5.11
N GLY A 69 -11.17 -9.69 4.01
CA GLY A 69 -9.79 -9.71 3.52
C GLY A 69 -9.72 -9.06 2.15
N TYR A 70 -8.68 -8.28 1.89
CA TYR A 70 -8.44 -7.62 0.61
C TYR A 70 -7.01 -7.85 0.15
N ALA A 71 -6.84 -8.51 -0.99
CA ALA A 71 -5.58 -8.57 -1.70
C ALA A 71 -5.36 -7.22 -2.40
N VAL A 72 -4.21 -6.60 -2.14
CA VAL A 72 -3.87 -5.28 -2.65
C VAL A 72 -2.99 -5.43 -3.89
N HIS A 73 -3.42 -4.85 -5.01
CA HIS A 73 -2.62 -4.76 -6.22
C HIS A 73 -1.41 -3.82 -6.01
N PRO A 74 -0.27 -4.01 -6.70
CA PRO A 74 0.82 -3.02 -6.77
C PRO A 74 0.40 -1.57 -7.09
N HIS A 75 -0.81 -1.33 -7.59
CA HIS A 75 -1.33 0.02 -7.87
C HIS A 75 -2.27 0.56 -6.77
N GLY A 76 -2.59 -0.25 -5.75
CA GLY A 76 -3.49 0.14 -4.65
C GLY A 76 -4.94 -0.30 -4.80
N TYR A 77 -5.28 -1.01 -5.88
CA TYR A 77 -6.61 -1.61 -6.06
C TYR A 77 -6.80 -2.81 -5.13
N LEU A 78 -8.02 -2.96 -4.63
CA LEU A 78 -8.39 -3.95 -3.64
C LEU A 78 -9.24 -5.03 -4.29
N ARG A 79 -8.93 -6.29 -3.99
CA ARG A 79 -9.76 -7.45 -4.35
C ARG A 79 -10.13 -8.21 -3.09
N GLN A 80 -11.42 -8.26 -2.79
CA GLN A 80 -11.89 -8.99 -1.62
C GLN A 80 -11.64 -10.49 -1.78
N PHE A 81 -11.25 -11.14 -0.70
CA PHE A 81 -11.10 -12.60 -0.59
C PHE A 81 -11.64 -13.08 0.75
N TRP A 82 -11.89 -14.38 0.85
CA TRP A 82 -12.32 -14.98 2.11
C TRP A 82 -11.11 -15.22 3.01
N VAL A 83 -11.07 -14.56 4.17
CA VAL A 83 -9.95 -14.59 5.13
C VAL A 83 -9.55 -16.02 5.55
N MET A 84 -10.50 -16.95 5.60
CA MET A 84 -10.22 -18.35 5.99
C MET A 84 -9.73 -19.24 4.84
N LYS A 85 -9.64 -18.71 3.62
CA LYS A 85 -9.12 -19.38 2.42
C LYS A 85 -8.19 -18.43 1.66
N PRO A 86 -7.00 -18.14 2.22
CA PRO A 86 -6.06 -17.19 1.62
C PRO A 86 -5.55 -17.65 0.25
N GLU A 87 -5.66 -18.93 -0.10
CA GLU A 87 -5.29 -19.45 -1.43
C GLU A 87 -6.16 -18.84 -2.53
N ALA A 88 -7.39 -18.42 -2.20
CA ALA A 88 -8.25 -17.71 -3.13
C ALA A 88 -7.81 -16.25 -3.37
N ALA A 89 -6.81 -15.76 -2.64
CA ALA A 89 -6.32 -14.38 -2.68
C ALA A 89 -5.26 -14.15 -3.78
N GLU A 90 -5.57 -14.46 -5.04
CA GLU A 90 -4.78 -14.02 -6.19
C GLU A 90 -4.75 -12.47 -6.33
N ALA A 91 -3.67 -11.90 -6.84
CA ALA A 91 -3.68 -10.52 -7.30
C ALA A 91 -4.14 -10.52 -8.77
N LYS A 92 -5.30 -9.92 -9.09
CA LYS A 92 -5.68 -9.72 -10.51
C LYS A 92 -4.62 -8.85 -11.19
N ILE A 93 -4.02 -9.32 -12.29
CA ILE A 93 -3.09 -8.54 -13.11
C ILE A 93 -3.86 -7.36 -13.73
N ALA A 94 -3.43 -6.12 -13.46
CA ALA A 94 -4.13 -4.87 -13.79
C ALA A 94 -4.19 -4.49 -15.29
N CYS A 95 -4.06 -5.44 -16.21
CA CYS A 95 -4.12 -5.18 -17.65
C CYS A 95 -5.56 -5.01 -18.19
N GLU A 96 -6.60 -5.31 -17.40
CA GLU A 96 -7.98 -4.97 -17.78
C GLU A 96 -8.24 -3.47 -17.62
N ARG A 97 -8.42 -2.78 -18.76
CA ARG A 97 -8.74 -1.34 -18.83
C ARG A 97 -9.98 -0.95 -18.01
N GLY A 98 -10.91 -1.88 -17.76
CA GLY A 98 -12.12 -1.65 -16.95
C GLY A 98 -11.91 -1.59 -15.43
N ALA A 99 -10.79 -2.09 -14.91
CA ALA A 99 -10.55 -2.21 -13.46
C ALA A 99 -9.96 -0.96 -12.79
N ARG A 100 -9.75 0.14 -13.54
CA ARG A 100 -9.11 1.38 -13.06
C ARG A 100 -10.07 2.41 -12.48
N GLN A 101 -11.24 1.99 -11.97
CA GLN A 101 -12.10 2.93 -11.25
C GLN A 101 -11.45 3.24 -9.89
N ALA A 102 -11.26 4.53 -9.56
CA ALA A 102 -10.71 4.95 -8.27
C ALA A 102 -11.42 4.31 -7.06
N ASN A 103 -12.71 4.00 -7.23
CA ASN A 103 -13.55 3.26 -6.28
C ASN A 103 -12.98 1.90 -5.87
N ASN A 104 -12.17 1.26 -6.72
CA ASN A 104 -11.53 -0.03 -6.41
C ASN A 104 -10.38 0.11 -5.41
N SER A 105 -9.98 1.33 -5.04
CA SER A 105 -8.99 1.57 -3.97
C SER A 105 -9.66 1.86 -2.62
N LEU A 106 -11.00 1.92 -2.58
CA LEU A 106 -11.77 2.29 -1.40
C LEU A 106 -12.48 1.04 -0.82
N ILE A 107 -12.52 0.96 0.49
CA ILE A 107 -13.39 0.02 1.19
C ILE A 107 -14.67 0.74 1.59
N TRP A 108 -15.80 0.17 1.19
CA TRP A 108 -17.11 0.71 1.49
C TRP A 108 -17.67 0.06 2.75
N ILE A 109 -17.47 0.70 3.90
CA ILE A 109 -18.06 0.26 5.16
C ILE A 109 -19.56 0.52 5.11
N LYS A 110 -20.33 -0.56 4.93
CA LYS A 110 -21.81 -0.52 4.96
C LYS A 110 -22.28 -0.08 6.35
N ASP A 111 -23.50 0.46 6.45
CA ASP A 111 -24.21 0.78 7.71
C ASP A 111 -23.32 1.39 8.82
N ALA A 112 -22.45 2.34 8.46
CA ALA A 112 -21.35 2.84 9.29
C ALA A 112 -21.78 3.29 10.70
N LYS A 113 -22.98 3.84 10.84
CA LYS A 113 -23.59 4.26 12.11
C LYS A 113 -23.71 3.15 13.17
N ASN A 114 -23.80 1.89 12.74
CA ASN A 114 -23.98 0.74 13.61
C ASN A 114 -22.69 -0.09 13.78
N VAL A 115 -21.56 0.41 13.27
CA VAL A 115 -20.25 -0.21 13.50
C VAL A 115 -19.80 0.14 14.91
N LYS A 116 -19.68 -0.86 15.76
CA LYS A 116 -19.21 -0.72 17.14
C LYS A 116 -17.69 -0.67 17.22
N SER A 117 -17.02 -1.51 16.43
CA SER A 117 -15.57 -1.48 16.31
C SER A 117 -15.12 -1.88 14.91
N LEU A 118 -14.12 -1.17 14.38
CA LEU A 118 -13.37 -1.56 13.21
C LEU A 118 -11.90 -1.67 13.60
N TRP A 119 -11.34 -2.86 13.39
CA TRP A 119 -9.93 -3.14 13.53
C TRP A 119 -9.36 -3.52 12.18
N TYR A 120 -8.15 -3.05 11.86
CA TYR A 120 -7.50 -3.36 10.60
C TYR A 120 -6.01 -3.60 10.75
N ALA A 121 -5.47 -4.45 9.88
CA ALA A 121 -4.04 -4.71 9.78
C ALA A 121 -3.65 -4.95 8.32
N PHE A 122 -2.46 -4.51 7.95
CA PHE A 122 -1.85 -4.80 6.66
C PHE A 122 -0.65 -5.72 6.85
N HIS A 123 -0.54 -6.76 6.03
CA HIS A 123 0.57 -7.70 6.04
C HIS A 123 1.09 -7.91 4.60
N PRO A 124 2.41 -7.98 4.35
CA PRO A 124 2.95 -8.21 3.01
C PRO A 124 2.56 -9.58 2.44
N ASP A 125 2.44 -10.59 3.29
CA ASP A 125 2.08 -11.96 2.92
C ASP A 125 0.70 -12.36 3.48
N PRO A 126 0.04 -13.41 2.97
CA PRO A 126 -1.18 -13.91 3.59
C PRO A 126 -0.90 -14.41 5.01
N ILE A 127 -1.74 -14.02 5.97
CA ILE A 127 -1.69 -14.53 7.35
C ILE A 127 -2.40 -15.89 7.39
N ASP A 128 -1.80 -16.86 8.08
CA ASP A 128 -2.40 -18.17 8.34
C ASP A 128 -3.75 -18.01 9.10
N PRO A 129 -4.86 -18.57 8.58
CA PRO A 129 -6.15 -18.54 9.24
C PRO A 129 -6.16 -19.07 10.68
N GLN A 130 -5.28 -20.03 11.01
CA GLN A 130 -5.15 -20.53 12.40
C GLN A 130 -4.57 -19.46 13.31
N HIS A 131 -3.57 -18.71 12.83
CA HIS A 131 -2.98 -17.60 13.59
C HIS A 131 -3.98 -16.46 13.79
N ILE A 132 -4.78 -16.16 12.77
CA ILE A 132 -5.88 -15.17 12.89
C ILE A 132 -6.81 -15.55 14.03
N LYS A 133 -7.29 -16.80 14.07
CA LYS A 133 -8.24 -17.25 15.08
C LYS A 133 -7.67 -17.37 16.49
N ARG A 134 -6.42 -17.84 16.62
CA ARG A 134 -5.82 -18.15 17.93
C ARG A 134 -5.17 -16.94 18.59
N GLU A 135 -4.58 -16.05 17.81
CA GLU A 135 -3.73 -14.97 18.34
C GLU A 135 -4.33 -13.58 18.09
N ILE A 136 -4.75 -13.30 16.85
CA ILE A 136 -5.16 -11.95 16.44
C ILE A 136 -6.59 -11.64 16.89
N GLU A 137 -7.55 -12.52 16.62
CA GLU A 137 -8.96 -12.30 16.94
C GLU A 137 -9.23 -12.11 18.44
N PRO A 138 -8.57 -12.86 19.36
CA PRO A 138 -8.71 -12.63 20.79
C PRO A 138 -8.00 -11.36 21.28
N ASN A 139 -6.94 -10.92 20.59
CA ASN A 139 -6.08 -9.81 21.01
C ASN A 139 -5.95 -8.70 19.93
N PRO A 140 -7.06 -8.14 19.41
CA PRO A 140 -7.00 -7.23 18.27
C PRO A 140 -6.18 -5.96 18.57
N ALA A 141 -6.19 -5.47 19.82
CA ALA A 141 -5.43 -4.30 20.24
C ALA A 141 -3.90 -4.47 20.16
N LYS A 142 -3.40 -5.71 20.17
CA LYS A 142 -1.97 -6.01 20.06
C LYS A 142 -1.49 -6.05 18.60
N TYR A 143 -2.36 -6.53 17.70
CA TYR A 143 -1.98 -6.87 16.33
C TYR A 143 -2.58 -5.95 15.26
N MET A 144 -3.59 -5.14 15.61
CA MET A 144 -4.38 -4.35 14.67
C MET A 144 -4.52 -2.90 15.15
N GLN A 145 -4.73 -2.00 14.21
CA GLN A 145 -5.10 -0.61 14.47
C GLN A 145 -6.61 -0.49 14.58
N ARG A 146 -7.09 0.41 15.44
CA ARG A 146 -8.52 0.68 15.63
C ARG A 146 -8.93 1.97 14.94
N PHE A 147 -10.10 1.96 14.34
CA PHE A 147 -10.73 3.17 13.80
C PHE A 147 -12.21 3.21 14.20
N ASP A 148 -12.66 4.36 14.70
CA ASP A 148 -14.05 4.60 15.10
C ASP A 148 -14.85 5.12 13.91
N VAL A 149 -15.46 4.20 13.18
CA VAL A 149 -16.26 4.49 11.98
C VAL A 149 -17.52 5.30 12.33
N ALA A 150 -18.23 4.93 13.39
CA ALA A 150 -19.47 5.59 13.78
C ALA A 150 -19.19 7.02 14.27
N GLY A 151 -18.15 7.20 15.10
CA GLY A 151 -17.66 8.51 15.54
C GLY A 151 -17.23 9.39 14.37
N TRP A 152 -16.51 8.83 13.39
CA TRP A 152 -16.11 9.57 12.18
C TRP A 152 -17.33 10.10 11.42
N GLN A 153 -18.35 9.26 11.25
CA GLN A 153 -19.56 9.62 10.51
C GLN A 153 -20.33 10.80 11.14
N VAL A 154 -20.27 10.96 12.47
CA VAL A 154 -20.94 12.06 13.19
C VAL A 154 -20.04 13.27 13.45
N GLY A 155 -18.84 13.31 12.86
CA GLY A 155 -17.96 14.48 12.89
C GLY A 155 -16.73 14.36 13.80
N SER A 156 -16.49 13.22 14.44
CA SER A 156 -15.24 12.96 15.18
C SER A 156 -14.12 12.54 14.23
N THR A 157 -13.59 13.50 13.47
CA THR A 157 -12.56 13.30 12.44
C THR A 157 -11.12 13.42 12.95
N SER A 158 -10.93 13.72 14.24
CA SER A 158 -9.62 13.91 14.88
C SER A 158 -9.02 12.63 15.47
N GLN A 159 -9.21 11.49 14.81
CA GLN A 159 -8.71 10.20 15.31
C GLN A 159 -7.22 10.01 15.03
N ALA A 160 -6.53 9.21 15.85
CA ALA A 160 -5.13 8.87 15.59
C ALA A 160 -4.96 8.17 14.23
N ASP A 161 -3.83 8.42 13.56
CA ASP A 161 -3.46 7.76 12.31
C ASP A 161 -4.49 7.94 11.17
N SER A 162 -5.21 9.06 11.19
CA SER A 162 -6.27 9.37 10.23
C SER A 162 -6.05 10.72 9.54
N LEU A 163 -6.66 10.87 8.37
CA LEU A 163 -6.64 12.08 7.55
C LEU A 163 -8.02 12.33 6.97
N GLU A 164 -8.39 13.60 6.84
CA GLU A 164 -9.54 13.98 6.04
C GLU A 164 -9.21 13.93 4.54
N PRO A 165 -10.20 13.69 3.66
CA PRO A 165 -9.98 13.62 2.22
C PRO A 165 -9.26 14.84 1.63
N ALA A 166 -9.51 16.03 2.17
CA ALA A 166 -8.89 17.29 1.74
C ALA A 166 -7.39 17.42 2.08
N GLN A 167 -6.82 16.44 2.78
CA GLN A 167 -5.40 16.39 3.14
C GLN A 167 -4.62 15.36 2.30
N LEU A 168 -5.29 14.59 1.43
CA LEU A 168 -4.66 13.49 0.68
C LEU A 168 -3.52 13.95 -0.22
N ASP A 169 -3.72 15.03 -0.99
CA ASP A 169 -2.71 15.65 -1.86
C ASP A 169 -1.56 16.32 -1.10
N LYS A 170 -1.74 16.59 0.20
CA LYS A 170 -0.71 17.21 1.05
C LYS A 170 0.11 16.20 1.85
N GLN A 171 -0.46 15.04 2.16
CA GLN A 171 0.13 14.07 3.08
C GLN A 171 0.51 12.75 2.40
N VAL A 172 -0.20 12.36 1.34
CA VAL A 172 0.00 11.09 0.65
C VAL A 172 0.78 11.33 -0.63
N LEU A 173 2.07 10.98 -0.62
CA LEU A 173 3.00 11.24 -1.73
C LEU A 173 2.45 10.73 -3.08
N GLY A 174 1.86 9.53 -3.08
CA GLY A 174 1.32 8.92 -4.29
C GLY A 174 0.07 9.61 -4.86
N PHE A 175 -0.65 10.39 -4.04
CA PHE A 175 -1.80 11.17 -4.50
C PHE A 175 -1.35 12.51 -5.07
N ALA A 176 -0.40 13.18 -4.41
CA ALA A 176 0.19 14.42 -4.91
C ALA A 176 0.95 14.23 -6.23
N ALA A 177 1.59 13.07 -6.41
CA ALA A 177 2.25 12.68 -7.65
C ALA A 177 1.32 12.63 -8.89
N LEU A 178 -0.01 12.66 -8.70
CA LEU A 178 -0.96 12.69 -9.81
C LEU A 178 -1.02 14.07 -10.50
N SER A 179 -0.60 15.13 -9.80
CA SER A 179 -0.66 16.52 -10.28
C SER A 179 0.69 17.24 -10.25
N ASP A 180 1.73 16.65 -9.65
CA ASP A 180 3.06 17.24 -9.53
C ASP A 180 4.16 16.30 -10.06
N GLU A 181 4.82 16.71 -11.15
CA GLU A 181 5.88 15.94 -11.83
C GLU A 181 7.13 15.77 -10.97
N GLN A 182 7.49 16.77 -10.15
CA GLN A 182 8.63 16.66 -9.25
C GLN A 182 8.35 15.59 -8.19
N VAL A 183 7.14 15.59 -7.63
CA VAL A 183 6.70 14.57 -6.67
C VAL A 183 6.63 13.20 -7.32
N GLN A 184 6.14 13.11 -8.56
CA GLN A 184 6.12 11.88 -9.34
C GLN A 184 7.52 11.30 -9.54
N ARG A 185 8.49 12.12 -9.92
CA ARG A 185 9.89 11.71 -10.11
C ARG A 185 10.49 11.15 -8.82
N VAL A 186 10.39 11.89 -7.72
CA VAL A 186 10.90 11.46 -6.41
C VAL A 186 10.20 10.19 -5.95
N GLY A 187 8.90 10.12 -6.17
CA GLY A 187 8.11 8.93 -5.92
C GLY A 187 8.58 7.69 -6.67
N ASN A 188 8.90 7.83 -7.95
CA ASN A 188 9.40 6.75 -8.79
C ASN A 188 10.75 6.21 -8.27
N GLU A 189 11.61 7.07 -7.71
CA GLU A 189 12.85 6.64 -7.03
C GLU A 189 12.56 5.75 -5.79
N GLN A 190 11.44 5.94 -5.10
CA GLN A 190 11.06 5.19 -3.88
C GLN A 190 10.48 3.80 -4.14
N CYS A 191 10.69 3.25 -5.34
CA CYS A 191 9.98 2.06 -5.83
C CYS A 191 8.45 2.25 -5.75
N PHE A 192 7.94 3.34 -6.35
CA PHE A 192 6.70 3.21 -7.13
C PHE A 192 7.01 2.36 -8.37
N GLY A 193 7.11 1.04 -8.22
CA GLY A 193 7.02 0.16 -9.39
C GLY A 193 5.82 0.58 -10.25
N PRO A 194 5.97 0.50 -11.57
CA PRO A 194 5.71 1.56 -12.55
C PRO A 194 4.35 2.24 -12.39
N MET A 195 4.31 3.39 -11.72
CA MET A 195 3.24 4.39 -11.91
C MET A 195 3.89 5.58 -12.62
N GLY A 196 4.08 5.42 -13.93
CA GLY A 196 4.78 6.38 -14.78
C GLY A 196 5.11 5.83 -16.17
N MET A 197 4.94 4.52 -16.37
CA MET A 197 4.94 3.96 -17.72
C MET A 197 3.59 4.29 -18.39
N THR A 198 3.64 5.00 -19.51
CA THR A 198 2.55 5.01 -20.48
C THR A 198 2.16 3.55 -20.81
N PRO A 199 0.95 3.27 -21.31
CA PRO A 199 0.57 1.91 -21.72
C PRO A 199 1.61 1.23 -22.60
N GLN A 200 2.35 1.99 -23.41
CA GLN A 200 3.44 1.50 -24.26
C GLN A 200 4.65 0.98 -23.44
N GLN A 201 5.12 1.76 -22.46
CA GLN A 201 6.26 1.37 -21.63
C GLN A 201 5.98 0.13 -20.76
N CYS A 202 4.70 -0.11 -20.43
CA CYS A 202 4.27 -1.33 -19.74
C CYS A 202 4.37 -2.56 -20.67
N VAL A 203 4.05 -2.41 -21.95
CA VAL A 203 4.25 -3.45 -22.97
C VAL A 203 5.73 -3.70 -23.21
N ASP A 204 6.55 -2.65 -23.31
CA ASP A 204 7.99 -2.75 -23.58
C ASP A 204 8.73 -3.47 -22.42
N ALA A 205 8.35 -3.19 -21.17
CA ALA A 205 8.87 -3.88 -19.99
C ALA A 205 8.49 -5.37 -19.93
N MET A 206 7.31 -5.74 -20.42
CA MET A 206 6.89 -7.14 -20.55
C MET A 206 7.56 -7.85 -21.74
N THR A 207 7.94 -7.11 -22.77
CA THR A 207 8.62 -7.66 -23.96
C THR A 207 10.11 -7.95 -23.69
N LEU A 208 10.74 -7.22 -22.76
CA LEU A 208 12.15 -7.39 -22.38
C LEU A 208 12.44 -8.68 -21.58
N HIS A 209 11.42 -9.36 -21.03
CA HIS A 209 11.60 -10.61 -20.28
C HIS A 209 10.88 -11.82 -20.87
N GLY A 210 10.49 -11.78 -22.15
CA GLY A 210 9.79 -12.90 -22.78
C GLY A 210 10.11 -13.12 -24.26
N SER A 211 11.33 -13.55 -24.59
CA SER A 211 11.63 -14.61 -25.58
C SER A 211 13.13 -14.68 -25.90
N PRO A 212 13.75 -15.87 -25.98
CA PRO A 212 15.14 -16.03 -26.38
C PRO A 212 15.27 -15.76 -27.89
N GLN A 213 15.64 -14.54 -28.26
CA GLN A 213 16.16 -14.34 -29.62
C GLN A 213 17.47 -15.13 -29.75
N ARG A 214 17.47 -16.05 -30.72
CA ARG A 214 18.62 -16.83 -31.20
C ARG A 214 19.90 -15.99 -31.15
N ARG A 215 20.80 -16.33 -30.21
CA ARG A 215 22.18 -15.87 -30.23
C ARG A 215 22.82 -16.33 -31.54
N LYS A 216 23.13 -15.39 -32.44
CA LYS A 216 24.25 -15.58 -33.37
C LYS A 216 25.52 -15.68 -32.51
N ARG A 217 26.29 -16.76 -32.69
CA ARG A 217 27.58 -16.99 -32.03
C ARG A 217 28.53 -15.83 -32.37
N PRO A 218 29.22 -15.22 -31.38
CA PRO A 218 30.55 -14.67 -31.58
C PRO A 218 31.59 -15.77 -31.26
N SER A 219 32.62 -15.86 -32.10
CA SER A 219 33.85 -16.61 -31.88
C SER A 219 34.68 -16.02 -30.72
N PRO A 220 35.66 -16.75 -30.18
CA PRO A 220 36.11 -16.59 -28.79
C PRO A 220 37.27 -15.62 -28.68
N THR A 221 37.11 -14.52 -27.93
CA THR A 221 38.25 -13.87 -27.27
C THR A 221 37.78 -13.04 -26.08
N GLN A 222 38.54 -13.16 -24.99
CA GLN A 222 38.59 -12.33 -23.78
C GLN A 222 37.67 -12.72 -22.60
N SER A 223 38.33 -13.43 -21.68
CA SER A 223 38.00 -13.67 -20.28
C SER A 223 38.02 -12.38 -19.46
N ILE A 224 37.01 -12.14 -18.60
CA ILE A 224 37.18 -11.51 -17.28
C ILE A 224 36.19 -12.16 -16.30
N ALA A 225 36.73 -12.73 -15.24
CA ALA A 225 36.04 -13.27 -14.07
C ALA A 225 35.91 -12.19 -12.98
N TYR A 226 34.88 -12.27 -12.11
CA TYR A 226 35.07 -12.32 -10.65
C TYR A 226 33.79 -12.73 -9.88
N GLN A 227 34.05 -13.43 -8.76
CA GLN A 227 33.20 -14.21 -7.83
C GLN A 227 32.30 -13.37 -6.90
N ARG A 228 31.05 -13.81 -6.65
CA ARG A 228 30.50 -14.62 -5.53
C ARG A 228 30.47 -13.95 -4.13
N ARG A 229 29.27 -14.05 -3.55
CA ARG A 229 28.85 -13.77 -2.17
C ARG A 229 29.81 -14.30 -1.11
N ALA A 230 29.91 -13.55 -0.01
CA ALA A 230 29.69 -14.07 1.34
C ALA A 230 28.42 -13.39 1.88
#